data_AF-A0A8T4YNK4-F1
#
_entry.id   AF-A0A8T4YNK4-F1
#
_cell.length_a   1.000
_cell.length_b   1.000
_cell.length_c   1.000
_cell.angle_alpha   90.00
_cell.angle_beta   90.00
_cell.angle_gamma   90.00
#
_symmetry.space_group_name_H-M   'P 1'
#
loop_
_entity.id
_entity.type
_entity.pdbx_description
1 polymer ?
#
loop_
_entity_poly.entity_id
_entity_poly.type
_entity_poly.pdbx_seq_one_letter_code
_entity_poly.pdbx_strand_id
1 'polypeptide(L)'
;MPEIHLIKLEELHEHEETDPSHLKELTQQIAADKVLKHPIVVDEKTNIILDGEHRFNALKSLACKRIPAIYVDYSSPNIVVQTWRNNYNLTKRDVVEAALSGKRFPPKTTCHMIKNSETLSHISSIEKRVDIPLEILKSELTLKPIKRIKAAMSVELADVLPAYTQFLKTKVVDTPLIVERKTGVLLHGYEAFHALDLLSAEKAPTFKVNLKELEIKAPYMENFSKERIIEAGIKGPKLPPKSFTFLAEPVKINVPLERLMAKKRQSRKVLKVYNSTLELLYEGWPTPLVKLNSLSSASRSVWAKLECYNPFSNSVKDRIGWAMIKEAMENEGLKAALYEATSTNTGIALTSIANILGVETRLYIPKTIQ
;
A
#
# COMPACT_ATOMS: atom_id res chain seq x y z
N MET A 1 -1.72 -0.45 -22.05
CA MET A 1 -2.99 0.30 -21.84
C MET A 1 -2.64 1.55 -21.03
N PRO A 2 -3.29 2.70 -21.27
CA PRO A 2 -3.02 3.90 -20.50
C PRO A 2 -3.38 3.68 -19.03
N GLU A 3 -2.49 4.10 -18.13
CA GLU A 3 -2.72 4.02 -16.69
C GLU A 3 -3.68 5.12 -16.24
N ILE A 4 -4.49 4.83 -15.23
CA ILE A 4 -5.51 5.75 -14.72
C ILE A 4 -5.12 6.21 -13.33
N HIS A 5 -4.95 7.52 -13.18
CA HIS A 5 -4.49 8.13 -11.94
C HIS A 5 -5.61 8.91 -11.27
N LEU A 6 -5.74 8.81 -9.96
CA LEU A 6 -6.62 9.67 -9.18
C LEU A 6 -5.91 10.99 -8.87
N ILE A 7 -6.32 12.06 -9.57
CA ILE A 7 -5.79 13.41 -9.41
C ILE A 7 -6.76 14.23 -8.57
N LYS A 8 -6.27 15.21 -7.81
CA LYS A 8 -7.15 16.15 -7.12
C LYS A 8 -7.74 17.17 -8.09
N LEU A 9 -9.00 17.55 -7.87
CA LEU A 9 -9.65 18.56 -8.72
C LEU A 9 -8.93 19.92 -8.67
N GLU A 10 -8.31 20.26 -7.53
CA GLU A 10 -7.58 21.52 -7.35
C GLU A 10 -6.26 21.61 -8.14
N GLU A 11 -5.76 20.48 -8.64
CA GLU A 11 -4.51 20.40 -9.40
C GLU A 11 -4.74 20.54 -10.92
N LEU A 12 -6.01 20.61 -11.37
CA LEU A 12 -6.41 20.61 -12.78
C LEU A 12 -6.76 22.01 -13.28
N HIS A 13 -6.47 22.26 -14.56
CA HIS A 13 -6.74 23.53 -15.22
C HIS A 13 -7.74 23.35 -16.36
N GLU A 14 -8.80 24.16 -16.33
CA GLU A 14 -9.82 24.22 -17.39
C GLU A 14 -9.42 25.26 -18.43
N HIS A 15 -9.39 24.91 -19.71
CA HIS A 15 -9.21 25.85 -20.82
C HIS A 15 -10.53 26.25 -21.50
N GLU A 16 -11.63 25.57 -21.18
CA GLU A 16 -12.92 25.74 -21.83
C GLU A 16 -14.07 25.81 -20.81
N GLU A 17 -15.11 26.59 -21.11
CA GLU A 17 -16.35 26.62 -20.35
C GLU A 17 -17.24 25.41 -20.66
N THR A 18 -18.08 25.02 -19.70
CA THR A 18 -19.06 23.94 -19.89
C THR A 18 -20.40 24.47 -20.39
N ASP A 19 -21.11 23.64 -21.17
CA ASP A 19 -22.51 23.88 -21.48
C ASP A 19 -23.38 23.65 -20.22
N PRO A 20 -24.15 24.66 -19.74
CA PRO A 20 -24.91 24.55 -18.49
C PRO A 20 -25.98 23.45 -18.50
N SER A 21 -26.67 23.23 -19.62
CA SER A 21 -27.68 22.18 -19.76
C SER A 21 -27.06 20.79 -19.63
N HIS A 22 -26.03 20.51 -20.43
CA HIS A 22 -25.34 19.23 -20.41
C HIS A 22 -24.66 18.97 -19.06
N LEU A 23 -24.05 19.99 -18.44
CA LEU A 23 -23.47 19.87 -17.11
C LEU A 23 -24.52 19.44 -16.08
N LYS A 24 -25.71 20.04 -16.10
CA LYS A 24 -26.79 19.71 -15.17
C LYS A 24 -27.26 18.27 -15.34
N GLU A 25 -27.51 17.84 -16.57
CA GLU A 25 -27.93 16.48 -16.90
C GLU A 25 -26.88 15.45 -16.47
N LEU A 26 -25.61 15.67 -16.83
CA LEU A 26 -24.52 14.79 -16.46
C LEU A 26 -24.32 14.71 -14.94
N THR A 27 -24.46 15.84 -14.24
CA THR A 27 -24.38 15.88 -12.77
C THR A 27 -25.47 15.01 -12.14
N GLN A 28 -26.71 15.10 -12.63
CA GLN A 28 -27.82 14.28 -12.15
C GLN A 28 -27.59 12.79 -12.46
N GLN A 29 -27.12 12.47 -13.65
CA GLN A 29 -26.81 11.10 -14.05
C GLN A 29 -25.73 10.49 -13.16
N ILE A 30 -24.60 11.18 -12.96
CA ILE A 30 -23.50 10.71 -12.10
C ILE A 30 -23.98 10.52 -10.65
N ALA A 31 -24.82 11.44 -10.15
CA ALA A 31 -25.37 11.34 -8.81
C ALA A 31 -26.30 10.12 -8.65
N ALA A 32 -27.13 9.85 -9.65
CA ALA A 32 -28.04 8.70 -9.67
C ALA A 32 -27.27 7.37 -9.77
N ASP A 33 -26.28 7.32 -10.67
CA ASP A 33 -25.45 6.13 -10.90
C ASP A 33 -24.51 5.85 -9.72
N LYS A 34 -24.22 6.86 -8.87
CA LYS A 34 -23.26 6.83 -7.75
C LYS A 34 -21.81 6.50 -8.15
N VAL A 35 -21.52 6.41 -9.45
CA VAL A 35 -20.21 6.12 -10.02
C VAL A 35 -19.88 7.09 -11.15
N LEU A 36 -18.60 7.38 -11.34
CA LEU A 36 -18.08 7.99 -12.56
C LEU A 36 -17.66 6.87 -13.52
N LYS A 37 -18.33 6.79 -14.67
CA LYS A 37 -18.13 5.70 -15.63
C LYS A 37 -16.82 5.81 -16.41
N HIS A 38 -16.33 7.01 -16.71
CA HIS A 38 -15.16 7.21 -17.57
C HIS A 38 -14.21 8.26 -16.97
N PRO A 39 -12.87 8.10 -17.11
CA PRO A 39 -11.88 9.08 -16.67
C PRO A 39 -11.90 10.31 -17.57
N ILE A 40 -11.21 11.37 -17.17
CA ILE A 40 -10.89 12.52 -18.04
C ILE A 40 -9.54 12.33 -18.72
N VAL A 41 -9.24 13.10 -19.76
CA VAL A 41 -7.90 13.13 -20.36
C VAL A 41 -7.20 14.42 -19.99
N VAL A 42 -5.95 14.33 -19.55
CA VAL A 42 -5.18 15.44 -18.98
C VAL A 42 -3.78 15.48 -19.56
N ASP A 43 -3.25 16.67 -19.83
CA ASP A 43 -1.84 16.83 -20.19
C ASP A 43 -0.93 16.55 -18.98
N GLU A 44 0.04 15.67 -19.16
CA GLU A 44 0.95 15.23 -18.07
C GLU A 44 1.85 16.33 -17.53
N LYS A 45 2.13 17.38 -18.34
CA LYS A 45 3.07 18.45 -17.98
C LYS A 45 2.38 19.62 -17.30
N THR A 46 1.16 19.96 -17.74
CA THR A 46 0.46 21.17 -17.32
C THR A 46 -0.80 20.92 -16.50
N ASN A 47 -1.25 19.66 -16.38
CA ASN A 47 -2.54 19.29 -15.77
C ASN A 47 -3.75 19.97 -16.40
N ILE A 48 -3.65 20.38 -17.66
CA ILE A 48 -4.77 20.91 -18.42
C ILE A 48 -5.69 19.77 -18.82
N ILE A 49 -6.97 19.95 -18.60
CA ILE A 49 -7.99 19.02 -19.05
C ILE A 49 -8.08 19.12 -20.58
N LEU A 50 -7.92 18.02 -21.29
CA LEU A 50 -8.02 17.98 -22.76
C LEU A 50 -9.37 17.41 -23.19
N ASP A 51 -9.96 16.54 -22.37
CA ASP A 51 -11.34 16.13 -22.50
C ASP A 51 -11.93 15.84 -21.13
N GLY A 52 -13.15 16.32 -20.90
CA GLY A 52 -13.98 15.94 -19.77
C GLY A 52 -14.34 17.08 -18.82
N GLU A 53 -14.34 18.33 -19.29
CA GLU A 53 -14.71 19.53 -18.54
C GLU A 53 -16.07 19.38 -17.84
N HIS A 54 -17.06 18.77 -18.52
CA HIS A 54 -18.38 18.53 -17.94
C HIS A 54 -18.30 17.54 -16.77
N ARG A 55 -17.49 16.47 -16.88
CA ARG A 55 -17.28 15.49 -15.79
C ARG A 55 -16.56 16.15 -14.62
N PHE A 56 -15.52 16.92 -14.90
CA PHE A 56 -14.79 17.69 -13.89
C PHE A 56 -15.72 18.63 -13.10
N ASN A 57 -16.51 19.45 -13.79
CA ASN A 57 -17.42 20.40 -13.15
C ASN A 57 -18.60 19.71 -12.46
N ALA A 58 -19.09 18.59 -12.99
CA ALA A 58 -20.12 17.78 -12.33
C ALA A 58 -19.61 17.25 -10.99
N LEU A 59 -18.40 16.67 -10.97
CA LEU A 59 -17.78 16.18 -9.74
C LEU A 59 -17.49 17.28 -8.73
N LYS A 60 -17.07 18.47 -9.20
CA LYS A 60 -16.90 19.65 -8.35
C LYS A 60 -18.23 20.05 -7.69
N SER A 61 -19.32 20.06 -8.44
CA SER A 61 -20.68 20.34 -7.94
C SER A 61 -21.18 19.27 -6.96
N LEU A 62 -20.74 18.03 -7.12
CA LEU A 62 -21.01 16.91 -6.21
C LEU A 62 -20.06 16.86 -5.00
N ALA A 63 -19.25 17.90 -4.77
CA ALA A 63 -18.27 17.97 -3.68
C ALA A 63 -17.24 16.83 -3.66
N CYS A 64 -16.91 16.29 -4.84
CA CYS A 64 -15.80 15.36 -4.97
C CYS A 64 -14.47 16.12 -4.84
N LYS A 65 -13.44 15.43 -4.37
CA LYS A 65 -12.08 15.98 -4.22
C LYS A 65 -11.14 15.53 -5.33
N ARG A 66 -11.45 14.42 -6.00
CA ARG A 66 -10.60 13.77 -7.00
C ARG A 66 -11.39 13.32 -8.21
N ILE A 67 -10.67 13.09 -9.31
CA ILE A 67 -11.19 12.54 -10.56
C ILE A 67 -10.16 11.56 -11.15
N PRO A 68 -10.59 10.41 -11.70
CA PRO A 68 -9.70 9.53 -12.43
C PRO A 68 -9.35 10.18 -13.77
N ALA A 69 -8.07 10.15 -14.12
CA ALA A 69 -7.54 10.79 -15.32
C ALA A 69 -6.53 9.90 -16.03
N ILE A 70 -6.51 10.02 -17.35
CA ILE A 70 -5.48 9.47 -18.23
C ILE A 70 -4.54 10.61 -18.60
N TYR A 71 -3.25 10.42 -18.32
CA TYR A 71 -2.23 11.37 -18.74
C TYR A 71 -1.79 11.11 -20.18
N VAL A 72 -1.59 12.20 -20.91
CA VAL A 72 -1.01 12.19 -22.26
C VAL A 72 0.04 13.29 -22.38
N ASP A 73 1.05 13.09 -23.24
CA ASP A 73 1.97 14.17 -23.60
C ASP A 73 1.31 15.07 -24.64
N TYR A 74 0.70 16.18 -24.22
CA TYR A 74 0.03 17.09 -25.15
C TYR A 74 0.98 17.74 -26.14
N SER A 75 2.29 17.80 -25.85
CA SER A 75 3.28 18.32 -26.79
C SER A 75 3.54 17.37 -27.97
N SER A 76 3.17 16.09 -27.84
CA SER A 76 3.35 15.08 -28.87
C SER A 76 2.71 15.49 -30.21
N PRO A 77 3.42 15.35 -31.35
CA PRO A 77 2.84 15.63 -32.67
C PRO A 77 1.68 14.70 -33.03
N ASN A 78 1.51 13.60 -32.28
CA ASN A 78 0.40 12.66 -32.45
C ASN A 78 -0.88 13.13 -31.77
N ILE A 79 -0.85 14.18 -30.95
CA ILE A 79 -2.06 14.83 -30.48
C ILE A 79 -2.23 16.11 -31.29
N VAL A 80 -3.41 16.37 -31.81
CA VAL A 80 -3.72 17.60 -32.54
C VAL A 80 -4.96 18.23 -31.96
N VAL A 81 -5.06 19.55 -32.08
CA VAL A 81 -6.26 20.29 -31.70
C VAL A 81 -6.91 20.83 -32.97
N GLN A 82 -8.22 20.69 -33.04
CA GLN A 82 -9.08 21.22 -34.08
C GLN A 82 -10.19 22.05 -33.44
N THR A 83 -10.93 22.78 -34.25
CA THR A 83 -12.12 23.53 -33.81
C THR A 83 -13.31 23.22 -34.70
N TRP A 84 -14.50 23.23 -34.13
CA TRP A 84 -15.76 23.12 -34.86
C TRP A 84 -16.27 24.47 -35.38
N ARG A 85 -15.61 25.57 -35.00
CA ARG A 85 -16.04 26.94 -35.32
C ARG A 85 -15.33 27.45 -36.57
N ASN A 86 -16.09 27.98 -37.53
CA ASN A 86 -15.54 28.65 -38.69
C ASN A 86 -14.72 29.89 -38.25
N ASN A 87 -13.54 30.10 -38.86
CA ASN A 87 -12.61 31.22 -38.61
C ASN A 87 -11.88 31.25 -37.25
N TYR A 88 -11.82 30.14 -36.51
CA TYR A 88 -10.90 30.01 -35.37
C TYR A 88 -9.62 29.29 -35.83
N ASN A 89 -8.47 29.98 -35.80
CA ASN A 89 -7.18 29.31 -35.91
C ASN A 89 -6.67 29.04 -34.50
N LEU A 90 -6.79 27.80 -34.05
CA LEU A 90 -6.48 27.39 -32.69
C LEU A 90 -5.22 26.52 -32.70
N THR A 91 -4.23 26.91 -31.89
CA THR A 91 -3.02 26.13 -31.66
C THR A 91 -3.04 25.52 -30.25
N LYS A 92 -2.21 24.51 -30.02
CA LYS A 92 -2.01 23.96 -28.66
C LYS A 92 -1.52 25.01 -27.67
N ARG A 93 -0.76 26.01 -28.14
CA ARG A 93 -0.26 27.10 -27.32
C ARG A 93 -1.40 27.95 -26.79
N ASP A 94 -2.41 28.22 -27.62
CA ASP A 94 -3.59 28.99 -27.23
C ASP A 94 -4.40 28.24 -26.17
N VAL A 95 -4.52 26.91 -26.28
CA VAL A 95 -5.15 26.05 -25.25
C VAL A 95 -4.40 26.16 -23.92
N VAL A 96 -3.07 26.07 -23.95
CA VAL A 96 -2.23 26.20 -22.76
C VAL A 96 -2.36 27.59 -22.14
N GLU A 97 -2.33 28.64 -22.95
CA GLU A 97 -2.46 30.02 -22.47
C GLU A 97 -3.85 30.29 -21.87
N ALA A 98 -4.92 29.79 -22.48
CA ALA A 98 -6.28 29.91 -21.95
C ALA A 98 -6.41 29.25 -20.57
N ALA A 99 -5.87 28.03 -20.42
CA ALA A 99 -5.92 27.30 -19.15
C ALA A 99 -5.14 28.00 -18.03
N LEU A 100 -3.92 28.47 -18.33
CA LEU A 100 -3.03 29.08 -17.35
C LEU A 100 -3.42 30.52 -17.00
N SER A 101 -4.01 31.27 -17.94
CA SER A 101 -4.50 32.63 -17.70
C SER A 101 -5.90 32.67 -17.07
N GLY A 102 -6.65 31.57 -17.11
CA GLY A 102 -8.03 31.48 -16.68
C GLY A 102 -9.04 32.09 -17.67
N LYS A 103 -8.58 32.61 -18.82
CA LYS A 103 -9.44 33.09 -19.91
C LYS A 103 -9.90 31.92 -20.77
N ARG A 104 -10.97 31.27 -20.32
CA ARG A 104 -11.51 30.06 -20.94
C ARG A 104 -12.16 30.36 -22.28
N PHE A 105 -12.06 29.41 -23.20
CA PHE A 105 -12.83 29.43 -24.43
C PHE A 105 -14.30 29.13 -24.17
N PRO A 106 -15.23 29.62 -25.01
CA PRO A 106 -16.62 29.21 -24.95
C PRO A 106 -16.79 27.69 -25.18
N PRO A 107 -17.93 27.09 -24.80
CA PRO A 107 -18.14 25.65 -24.98
C PRO A 107 -18.04 25.18 -26.43
N LYS A 108 -17.55 23.94 -26.58
CA LYS A 108 -17.26 23.22 -27.83
C LYS A 108 -16.31 23.98 -28.77
N THR A 109 -15.33 24.70 -28.23
CA THR A 109 -14.34 25.44 -29.06
C THR A 109 -13.18 24.57 -29.46
N THR A 110 -12.69 23.73 -28.54
CA THR A 110 -11.55 22.85 -28.76
C THR A 110 -12.00 21.41 -29.02
N CYS A 111 -11.27 20.72 -29.88
CA CYS A 111 -11.49 19.32 -30.20
C CYS A 111 -10.14 18.63 -30.29
N HIS A 112 -9.81 17.82 -29.31
CA HIS A 112 -8.53 17.13 -29.25
C HIS A 112 -8.63 15.77 -29.94
N MET A 113 -7.67 15.49 -30.82
CA MET A 113 -7.63 14.28 -31.63
C MET A 113 -6.28 13.58 -31.48
N ILE A 114 -6.29 12.26 -31.60
CA ILE A 114 -5.10 11.41 -31.64
C ILE A 114 -4.89 10.93 -33.08
N LYS A 115 -3.70 11.19 -33.58
CA LYS A 115 -3.20 10.74 -34.89
C LYS A 115 -2.45 9.42 -34.70
N ASN A 116 -3.04 8.35 -35.22
CA ASN A 116 -2.37 7.07 -35.42
C ASN A 116 -1.87 6.98 -36.88
N SER A 117 -1.12 5.92 -37.22
CA SER A 117 -0.47 5.76 -38.52
C SER A 117 -1.39 5.95 -39.74
N GLU A 118 -2.69 5.69 -39.61
CA GLU A 118 -3.66 5.78 -40.70
C GLU A 118 -4.98 6.49 -40.34
N THR A 119 -5.20 6.86 -39.06
CA THR A 119 -6.49 7.37 -38.59
C THR A 119 -6.34 8.54 -37.63
N LEU A 120 -7.35 9.42 -37.63
CA LEU A 120 -7.50 10.50 -36.67
C LEU A 120 -8.76 10.22 -35.84
N SER A 121 -8.58 9.92 -34.55
CA SER A 121 -9.69 9.64 -33.63
C SER A 121 -9.80 10.72 -32.57
N HIS A 122 -10.99 10.94 -32.03
CA HIS A 122 -11.16 11.86 -30.90
C HIS A 122 -10.36 11.36 -29.69
N ILE A 123 -9.81 12.28 -28.90
CA ILE A 123 -8.92 11.91 -27.77
C ILE A 123 -9.62 10.99 -26.77
N SER A 124 -10.94 11.12 -26.62
CA SER A 124 -11.75 10.25 -25.76
C SER A 124 -11.74 8.77 -26.18
N SER A 125 -11.21 8.41 -27.36
CA SER A 125 -11.06 7.02 -27.78
C SER A 125 -10.13 6.20 -26.88
N ILE A 126 -9.29 6.86 -26.08
CA ILE A 126 -8.42 6.19 -25.09
C ILE A 126 -9.11 6.01 -23.74
N GLU A 127 -10.24 6.68 -23.51
CA GLU A 127 -11.00 6.55 -22.29
C GLU A 127 -11.63 5.16 -22.24
N LYS A 128 -11.42 4.49 -21.11
CA LYS A 128 -12.05 3.21 -20.82
C LYS A 128 -13.04 3.38 -19.69
N ARG A 129 -14.05 2.53 -19.69
CA ARG A 129 -15.01 2.48 -18.60
C ARG A 129 -14.32 1.99 -17.32
N VAL A 130 -14.46 2.74 -16.23
CA VAL A 130 -13.79 2.52 -14.92
C VAL A 130 -14.76 2.32 -13.75
N ASP A 131 -15.97 2.87 -13.84
CA ASP A 131 -17.02 2.80 -12.81
C ASP A 131 -16.56 3.17 -11.38
N ILE A 132 -15.78 4.25 -11.20
CA ILE A 132 -15.27 4.64 -9.87
C ILE A 132 -16.37 5.27 -9.00
N PRO A 133 -16.65 4.78 -7.77
CA PRO A 133 -17.66 5.35 -6.88
C PRO A 133 -17.39 6.77 -6.47
N LEU A 134 -18.46 7.55 -6.40
CA LEU A 134 -18.44 8.89 -5.81
C LEU A 134 -17.93 8.88 -4.37
N GLU A 135 -18.18 7.82 -3.61
CA GLU A 135 -17.68 7.71 -2.24
C GLU A 135 -16.15 7.71 -2.17
N ILE A 136 -15.47 7.14 -3.17
CA ILE A 136 -14.00 7.20 -3.29
C ILE A 136 -13.58 8.60 -3.73
N LEU A 137 -14.25 9.18 -4.73
CA LEU A 137 -13.90 10.49 -5.30
C LEU A 137 -14.11 11.64 -4.30
N LYS A 138 -15.07 11.51 -3.38
CA LYS A 138 -15.30 12.41 -2.24
C LYS A 138 -14.30 12.19 -1.10
N SER A 139 -13.74 10.99 -1.00
CA SER A 139 -12.84 10.62 0.08
C SER A 139 -11.49 11.30 -0.05
N GLU A 140 -10.92 11.64 1.11
CA GLU A 140 -9.57 12.17 1.18
C GLU A 140 -8.57 11.04 1.34
N LEU A 141 -7.52 11.06 0.52
CA LEU A 141 -6.39 10.15 0.68
C LEU A 141 -5.65 10.51 1.97
N THR A 142 -5.72 9.62 2.96
CA THR A 142 -5.10 9.81 4.27
C THR A 142 -4.13 8.69 4.59
N LEU A 143 -3.05 9.01 5.30
CA LEU A 143 -2.08 8.01 5.76
C LEU A 143 -2.53 7.42 7.10
N LYS A 144 -2.98 6.16 7.10
CA LYS A 144 -3.47 5.48 8.29
C LYS A 144 -2.44 4.49 8.83
N PRO A 145 -2.23 4.38 10.15
CA PRO A 145 -1.36 3.35 10.71
C PRO A 145 -1.78 1.96 10.26
N ILE A 146 -0.82 1.16 9.76
CA ILE A 146 -1.12 -0.16 9.18
C ILE A 146 -1.81 -1.09 10.19
N LYS A 147 -1.38 -1.02 11.46
CA LYS A 147 -1.95 -1.76 12.61
C LYS A 147 -3.44 -1.46 12.87
N ARG A 148 -3.98 -0.37 12.34
CA ARG A 148 -5.39 0.01 12.47
C ARG A 148 -6.24 -0.41 11.27
N ILE A 149 -5.66 -1.14 10.32
CA ILE A 149 -6.35 -1.68 9.15
C ILE A 149 -6.59 -3.17 9.41
N LYS A 150 -7.82 -3.60 9.18
CA LYS A 150 -8.31 -4.93 9.51
C LYS A 150 -8.64 -5.70 8.24
N ALA A 151 -7.78 -6.62 7.83
CA ALA A 151 -8.00 -7.40 6.60
C ALA A 151 -9.10 -8.45 6.81
N ALA A 152 -10.18 -8.36 6.04
CA ALA A 152 -11.30 -9.31 6.08
C ALA A 152 -11.08 -10.58 5.25
N MET A 153 -10.16 -10.55 4.28
CA MET A 153 -9.79 -11.70 3.44
C MET A 153 -8.34 -12.13 3.71
N SER A 154 -8.05 -13.41 3.49
CA SER A 154 -6.68 -13.89 3.31
C SER A 154 -6.20 -13.60 1.88
N VAL A 155 -4.87 -13.52 1.73
CA VAL A 155 -4.19 -13.40 0.44
C VAL A 155 -3.05 -14.41 0.42
N GLU A 156 -2.81 -15.04 -0.71
CA GLU A 156 -1.66 -15.90 -0.89
C GLU A 156 -0.40 -15.07 -1.07
N LEU A 157 0.73 -15.52 -0.49
CA LEU A 157 1.98 -14.78 -0.57
C LEU A 157 2.39 -14.50 -2.04
N ALA A 158 2.12 -15.43 -2.95
CA ALA A 158 2.42 -15.28 -4.38
C ALA A 158 1.76 -14.05 -5.01
N ASP A 159 0.54 -13.71 -4.60
CA ASP A 159 -0.20 -12.53 -5.09
C ASP A 159 0.36 -11.21 -4.51
N VAL A 160 1.03 -11.27 -3.36
CA VAL A 160 1.62 -10.10 -2.67
C VAL A 160 2.97 -9.69 -3.28
N LEU A 161 3.76 -10.66 -3.75
CA LEU A 161 5.13 -10.44 -4.22
C LEU A 161 5.26 -9.43 -5.38
N PRO A 162 4.35 -9.37 -6.36
CA PRO A 162 4.41 -8.35 -7.42
C PRO A 162 4.34 -6.92 -6.87
N ALA A 163 3.38 -6.64 -5.99
CA ALA A 163 3.24 -5.32 -5.36
C ALA A 163 4.46 -4.99 -4.49
N TYR A 164 4.92 -5.94 -3.68
CA TYR A 164 6.13 -5.78 -2.86
C TYR A 164 7.36 -5.41 -3.69
N THR A 165 7.60 -6.14 -4.79
CA THR A 165 8.74 -5.91 -5.68
C THR A 165 8.63 -4.57 -6.40
N GLN A 166 7.43 -4.22 -6.87
CA GLN A 166 7.18 -2.96 -7.55
C GLN A 166 7.38 -1.76 -6.61
N PHE A 167 6.91 -1.81 -5.36
CA PHE A 167 7.16 -0.75 -4.36
C PHE A 167 8.65 -0.58 -4.08
N LEU A 168 9.41 -1.68 -3.97
CA LEU A 168 10.86 -1.62 -3.75
C LEU A 168 11.63 -1.06 -4.93
N LYS A 169 11.26 -1.42 -6.16
CA LYS A 169 11.93 -0.99 -7.39
C LYS A 169 11.66 0.48 -7.69
N THR A 170 10.40 0.89 -7.60
CA THR A 170 9.98 2.26 -7.96
C THR A 170 10.13 3.25 -6.82
N LYS A 171 10.20 2.77 -5.57
CA LYS A 171 10.10 3.60 -4.35
C LYS A 171 8.77 4.35 -4.24
N VAL A 172 7.75 3.92 -4.96
CA VAL A 172 6.41 4.51 -4.98
C VAL A 172 5.40 3.43 -4.65
N VAL A 173 4.39 3.80 -3.87
CA VAL A 173 3.19 3.00 -3.64
C VAL A 173 2.10 3.60 -4.51
N ASP A 174 1.69 2.84 -5.52
CA ASP A 174 0.72 3.28 -6.52
C ASP A 174 -0.68 2.70 -6.31
N THR A 175 -0.84 1.70 -5.45
CA THR A 175 -2.16 1.15 -5.13
C THR A 175 -2.69 1.72 -3.81
N PRO A 176 -3.84 2.43 -3.80
CA PRO A 176 -4.46 2.88 -2.56
C PRO A 176 -5.18 1.71 -1.85
N LEU A 177 -5.31 1.81 -0.53
CA LEU A 177 -6.18 0.92 0.24
C LEU A 177 -7.56 1.55 0.42
N ILE A 178 -8.62 0.79 0.16
CA ILE A 178 -9.99 1.24 0.43
C ILE A 178 -10.42 0.61 1.75
N VAL A 179 -10.76 1.43 2.74
CA VAL A 179 -11.12 0.98 4.09
C VAL A 179 -12.50 1.48 4.50
N GLU A 180 -13.28 0.66 5.18
CA GLU A 180 -14.54 1.09 5.75
C GLU A 180 -14.28 2.13 6.86
N ARG A 181 -15.01 3.24 6.77
CA ARG A 181 -14.77 4.47 7.55
C ARG A 181 -14.81 4.25 9.06
N LYS A 182 -15.78 3.49 9.58
CA LYS A 182 -16.03 3.33 11.02
C LYS A 182 -15.16 2.26 11.67
N THR A 183 -14.99 1.13 10.98
CA THR A 183 -14.42 -0.11 11.50
C THR A 183 -12.94 -0.27 11.14
N GLY A 184 -12.50 0.37 10.05
CA GLY A 184 -11.17 0.22 9.50
C GLY A 184 -10.94 -1.10 8.76
N VAL A 185 -12.01 -1.83 8.44
CA VAL A 185 -11.94 -3.06 7.65
C VAL A 185 -11.49 -2.75 6.24
N LEU A 186 -10.52 -3.50 5.75
CA LEU A 186 -9.99 -3.40 4.39
C LEU A 186 -11.03 -3.96 3.41
N LEU A 187 -11.29 -3.22 2.35
CA LEU A 187 -12.27 -3.57 1.31
C LEU A 187 -11.58 -3.81 -0.04
N HIS A 188 -10.44 -3.16 -0.29
CA HIS A 188 -9.67 -3.30 -1.52
C HIS A 188 -8.18 -2.96 -1.28
N GLY A 189 -7.30 -3.49 -2.12
CA GLY A 189 -5.84 -3.32 -2.04
C GLY A 189 -5.17 -4.30 -1.09
N TYR A 190 -5.65 -5.54 -1.00
CA TYR A 190 -5.15 -6.51 -0.03
C TYR A 190 -3.68 -6.88 -0.27
N GLU A 191 -3.28 -7.05 -1.52
CA GLU A 191 -1.91 -7.30 -1.95
C GLU A 191 -1.00 -6.14 -1.54
N ALA A 192 -1.44 -4.90 -1.78
CA ALA A 192 -0.72 -3.70 -1.38
C ALA A 192 -0.60 -3.57 0.15
N PHE A 193 -1.67 -3.90 0.90
CA PHE A 193 -1.66 -3.91 2.35
C PHE A 193 -0.63 -4.90 2.91
N HIS A 194 -0.64 -6.15 2.42
CA HIS A 194 0.31 -7.16 2.85
C HIS A 194 1.75 -6.86 2.40
N ALA A 195 1.93 -6.27 1.21
CA ALA A 195 3.24 -5.82 0.76
C ALA A 195 3.81 -4.72 1.67
N LEU A 196 2.98 -3.76 2.08
CA LEU A 196 3.37 -2.72 3.03
C LEU A 196 3.71 -3.29 4.41
N ASP A 197 2.96 -4.30 4.87
CA ASP A 197 3.22 -4.99 6.13
C ASP A 197 4.56 -5.74 6.11
N LEU A 198 4.85 -6.46 5.02
CA LEU A 198 6.16 -7.11 4.80
C LEU A 198 7.31 -6.10 4.75
N LEU A 199 7.07 -4.91 4.17
CA LEU A 199 8.02 -3.80 4.19
C LEU A 199 8.14 -3.11 5.55
N SER A 200 7.38 -3.54 6.56
CA SER A 200 7.31 -2.89 7.88
C SER A 200 6.94 -1.41 7.81
N ALA A 201 6.06 -1.04 6.87
CA ALA A 201 5.54 0.32 6.76
C ALA A 201 4.74 0.67 8.03
N GLU A 202 4.89 1.91 8.52
CA GLU A 202 4.12 2.37 9.69
C GLU A 202 2.70 2.74 9.28
N LYS A 203 2.56 3.29 8.06
CA LYS A 203 1.30 3.82 7.53
C LYS A 203 1.03 3.25 6.14
N ALA A 204 -0.24 3.31 5.74
CA ALA A 204 -0.67 3.01 4.39
C ALA A 204 -1.54 4.15 3.82
N PRO A 205 -1.49 4.40 2.51
CA PRO A 205 -2.36 5.38 1.86
C PRO A 205 -3.77 4.81 1.76
N THR A 206 -4.75 5.49 2.36
CA THR A 206 -6.12 4.97 2.49
C THR A 206 -7.17 5.95 2.03
N PHE A 207 -8.19 5.44 1.32
CA PHE A 207 -9.48 6.08 1.14
C PHE A 207 -10.48 5.48 2.12
N LYS A 208 -11.19 6.35 2.84
CA LYS A 208 -12.23 5.95 3.79
C LYS A 208 -13.60 6.05 3.12
N VAL A 209 -14.35 4.98 3.15
CA VAL A 209 -15.63 4.87 2.44
C VAL A 209 -16.72 4.33 3.36
N ASN A 210 -17.97 4.70 3.11
CA ASN A 210 -19.12 4.05 3.69
C ASN A 210 -19.49 2.79 2.89
N LEU A 211 -19.29 1.62 3.48
CA LEU A 211 -19.59 0.32 2.84
C LEU A 211 -21.05 0.21 2.35
N LYS A 212 -21.99 0.91 3.01
CA LYS A 212 -23.40 0.90 2.61
C LYS A 212 -23.62 1.54 1.23
N GLU A 213 -22.82 2.54 0.88
CA GLU A 213 -22.90 3.28 -0.40
C GLU A 213 -22.16 2.59 -1.55
N LEU A 214 -21.41 1.51 -1.28
CA LEU A 214 -20.66 0.79 -2.30
C LEU A 214 -21.42 -0.41 -2.84
N GLU A 215 -21.38 -0.62 -4.14
CA GLU A 215 -21.83 -1.86 -4.76
C GLU A 215 -20.72 -2.91 -4.68
N ILE A 216 -21.03 -4.09 -4.16
CA ILE A 216 -20.05 -5.17 -3.98
C ILE A 216 -20.53 -6.41 -4.72
N LYS A 217 -19.63 -7.02 -5.49
CA LYS A 217 -19.87 -8.30 -6.13
C LYS A 217 -19.21 -9.39 -5.32
N ALA A 218 -19.97 -10.44 -5.00
CA ALA A 218 -19.50 -11.60 -4.27
C ALA A 218 -19.89 -12.88 -5.03
N PRO A 219 -19.27 -13.13 -6.19
CA PRO A 219 -19.73 -14.17 -7.13
C PRO A 219 -19.64 -15.60 -6.56
N TYR A 220 -18.83 -15.81 -5.52
CA TYR A 220 -18.57 -17.14 -4.95
C TYR A 220 -19.02 -17.28 -3.49
N MET A 221 -19.79 -16.33 -2.95
CA MET A 221 -20.30 -16.40 -1.58
C MET A 221 -21.80 -16.69 -1.54
N GLU A 222 -22.16 -17.85 -0.99
CA GLU A 222 -23.53 -18.12 -0.55
C GLU A 222 -23.89 -17.21 0.64
N ASN A 223 -25.08 -16.62 0.61
CA ASN A 223 -25.60 -15.71 1.63
C ASN A 223 -24.67 -14.51 1.92
N PHE A 224 -24.23 -13.83 0.86
CA PHE A 224 -23.43 -12.61 0.97
C PHE A 224 -24.15 -11.51 1.76
N SER A 225 -23.45 -10.93 2.73
CA SER A 225 -23.85 -9.68 3.37
C SER A 225 -22.64 -8.78 3.61
N LYS A 226 -22.86 -7.47 3.60
CA LYS A 226 -21.81 -6.47 3.89
C LYS A 226 -21.35 -6.60 5.34
N GLU A 227 -22.25 -7.01 6.23
CA GLU A 227 -22.00 -7.27 7.65
C GLU A 227 -20.98 -8.40 7.84
N ARG A 228 -21.05 -9.45 7.01
CA ARG A 228 -20.09 -10.57 7.04
C ARG A 228 -18.67 -10.13 6.71
N ILE A 229 -18.48 -9.17 5.79
CA ILE A 229 -17.16 -8.59 5.50
C ILE A 229 -16.60 -7.91 6.76
N ILE A 230 -17.45 -7.13 7.43
CA ILE A 230 -17.06 -6.40 8.64
C ILE A 230 -16.69 -7.36 9.77
N GLU A 231 -17.51 -8.39 9.98
CA GLU A 231 -17.26 -9.40 11.01
C GLU A 231 -15.96 -10.17 10.74
N ALA A 232 -15.71 -10.60 9.50
CA ALA A 232 -14.49 -11.29 9.12
C ALA A 232 -13.22 -10.43 9.36
N GLY A 233 -13.31 -9.12 9.14
CA GLY A 233 -12.20 -8.21 9.42
C GLY A 233 -11.99 -7.94 10.93
N ILE A 234 -13.05 -7.88 11.73
CA ILE A 234 -12.96 -7.52 13.15
C ILE A 234 -12.69 -8.72 14.05
N LYS A 235 -13.46 -9.81 13.87
CA LYS A 235 -13.46 -10.99 14.75
C LYS A 235 -12.80 -12.20 14.08
N GLY A 236 -12.87 -12.29 12.75
CA GLY A 236 -12.51 -13.49 12.01
C GLY A 236 -13.59 -14.59 12.09
N PRO A 237 -13.38 -15.74 11.43
CA PRO A 237 -12.24 -16.06 10.56
C PRO A 237 -12.22 -15.18 9.30
N LYS A 238 -11.04 -15.02 8.69
CA LYS A 238 -10.90 -14.31 7.42
C LYS A 238 -11.63 -15.07 6.32
N LEU A 239 -12.24 -14.34 5.39
CA LEU A 239 -12.84 -14.90 4.19
C LEU A 239 -11.75 -15.43 3.25
N PRO A 240 -12.04 -16.44 2.42
CA PRO A 240 -11.14 -16.92 1.38
C PRO A 240 -10.68 -15.80 0.42
N PRO A 241 -9.54 -15.98 -0.27
CA PRO A 241 -9.11 -15.03 -1.29
C PRO A 241 -10.19 -14.81 -2.35
N LYS A 242 -10.30 -13.57 -2.85
CA LYS A 242 -11.22 -13.20 -3.95
C LYS A 242 -12.71 -13.46 -3.64
N SER A 243 -13.09 -13.58 -2.36
CA SER A 243 -14.49 -13.80 -1.95
C SER A 243 -15.43 -12.68 -2.39
N PHE A 244 -14.93 -11.44 -2.45
CA PHE A 244 -15.67 -10.30 -3.00
C PHE A 244 -14.74 -9.35 -3.72
N THR A 245 -15.32 -8.59 -4.64
CA THR A 245 -14.65 -7.48 -5.34
C THR A 245 -15.55 -6.26 -5.32
N PHE A 246 -14.89 -5.11 -5.37
CA PHE A 246 -15.54 -3.84 -5.61
C PHE A 246 -15.41 -3.53 -7.11
N LEU A 247 -16.48 -3.07 -7.76
CA LEU A 247 -16.51 -2.76 -9.19
C LEU A 247 -15.82 -1.43 -9.46
N ALA A 248 -14.49 -1.46 -9.59
CA ALA A 248 -13.75 -0.38 -10.22
C ALA A 248 -12.50 -0.94 -10.87
N GLU A 249 -12.14 -0.36 -12.02
CA GLU A 249 -10.80 -0.51 -12.56
C GLU A 249 -9.77 -0.02 -11.53
N PRO A 250 -8.59 -0.67 -11.46
CA PRO A 250 -7.54 -0.28 -10.52
C PRO A 250 -7.09 1.16 -10.82
N VAL A 251 -7.30 2.03 -9.83
CA VAL A 251 -6.85 3.42 -9.85
C VAL A 251 -5.51 3.55 -9.18
N LYS A 252 -4.60 4.29 -9.82
CA LYS A 252 -3.28 4.56 -9.29
C LYS A 252 -3.22 5.85 -8.50
N ILE A 253 -2.40 5.83 -7.46
CA ILE A 253 -1.92 6.99 -6.71
C ILE A 253 -0.41 7.14 -6.89
N ASN A 254 0.18 8.20 -6.36
CA ASN A 254 1.63 8.35 -6.33
C ASN A 254 2.04 8.80 -4.93
N VAL A 255 2.32 7.83 -4.05
CA VAL A 255 2.79 8.10 -2.70
C VAL A 255 4.21 7.55 -2.55
N PRO A 256 5.23 8.41 -2.31
CA PRO A 256 6.58 7.95 -2.06
C PRO A 256 6.63 6.98 -0.88
N LEU A 257 7.25 5.82 -1.07
CA LEU A 257 7.33 4.75 -0.06
C LEU A 257 7.93 5.28 1.25
N GLU A 258 8.94 6.15 1.17
CA GLU A 258 9.58 6.77 2.34
C GLU A 258 8.59 7.49 3.28
N ARG A 259 7.50 8.09 2.75
CA ARG A 259 6.48 8.76 3.58
C ARG A 259 5.65 7.78 4.42
N LEU A 260 5.63 6.50 4.04
CA LEU A 260 4.87 5.42 4.67
C LEU A 260 5.71 4.61 5.64
N MET A 261 7.02 4.58 5.41
CA MET A 261 7.98 4.03 6.34
C MET A 261 7.96 4.83 7.64
N ALA A 262 8.29 4.16 8.75
CA ALA A 262 8.62 4.91 9.95
C ALA A 262 9.72 5.93 9.60
N LYS A 263 9.55 7.19 10.02
CA LYS A 263 10.67 8.16 10.00
C LYS A 263 11.86 7.43 10.63
N LYS A 264 13.04 7.47 9.99
CA LYS A 264 14.28 6.90 10.54
C LYS A 264 14.62 7.54 11.90
N ARG A 265 13.89 7.17 12.95
CA ARG A 265 14.49 6.85 14.22
C ARG A 265 15.30 5.61 13.87
N GLN A 266 16.62 5.70 13.86
CA GLN A 266 17.44 4.49 13.92
C GLN A 266 16.80 3.62 15.00
N SER A 267 16.27 2.45 14.62
CA SER A 267 15.65 1.60 15.63
C SER A 267 16.74 1.34 16.67
N ARG A 268 16.39 1.35 17.96
CA ARG A 268 17.36 1.00 19.01
C ARG A 268 18.09 -0.31 18.68
N LYS A 269 17.43 -1.23 17.96
CA LYS A 269 18.03 -2.47 17.41
C LYS A 269 19.17 -2.22 16.41
N VAL A 270 19.05 -1.25 15.48
CA VAL A 270 20.15 -0.85 14.59
C VAL A 270 21.32 -0.26 15.38
N LEU A 271 21.03 0.46 16.47
CA LEU A 271 22.03 1.01 17.38
C LEU A 271 22.53 0.01 18.44
N LYS A 272 22.03 -1.24 18.44
CA LYS A 272 22.31 -2.25 19.48
C LYS A 272 22.07 -1.74 20.92
N VAL A 273 20.97 -1.02 21.12
CA VAL A 273 20.52 -0.53 22.43
C VAL A 273 19.34 -1.37 22.92
N TYR A 274 19.42 -1.91 24.13
CA TYR A 274 18.42 -2.80 24.75
C TYR A 274 18.00 -2.26 26.12
N ASN A 275 16.76 -2.47 26.55
CA ASN A 275 16.25 -1.97 27.84
C ASN A 275 16.52 -2.96 28.99
N SER A 276 16.90 -4.21 28.70
CA SER A 276 17.29 -5.20 29.71
C SER A 276 18.29 -6.21 29.14
N THR A 277 18.95 -6.95 30.04
CA THR A 277 19.83 -8.07 29.68
C THR A 277 19.06 -9.22 29.01
N LEU A 278 17.80 -9.45 29.38
CA LEU A 278 16.96 -10.45 28.73
C LEU A 278 16.60 -10.03 27.30
N GLU A 279 16.26 -8.75 27.10
CA GLU A 279 15.99 -8.19 25.77
C GLU A 279 17.22 -8.31 24.85
N LEU A 280 18.42 -8.06 25.38
CA LEU A 280 19.69 -8.26 24.65
C LEU A 280 19.81 -9.68 24.08
N LEU A 281 19.31 -10.69 24.78
CA LEU A 281 19.39 -12.08 24.31
C LEU A 281 18.52 -12.30 23.06
N TYR A 282 17.19 -12.16 23.19
CA TYR A 282 16.29 -12.58 22.12
C TYR A 282 16.12 -11.53 21.02
N GLU A 283 16.30 -10.23 21.31
CA GLU A 283 16.32 -9.16 20.31
C GLU A 283 17.71 -8.94 19.69
N GLY A 284 18.77 -9.51 20.29
CA GLY A 284 20.13 -9.52 19.74
C GLY A 284 20.31 -10.47 18.56
N TRP A 285 19.31 -11.30 18.27
CA TRP A 285 19.32 -12.22 17.14
C TRP A 285 18.86 -11.55 15.84
N PRO A 286 19.38 -11.99 14.67
CA PRO A 286 20.29 -13.13 14.47
C PRO A 286 21.76 -12.80 14.81
N THR A 287 22.52 -13.80 15.32
CA THR A 287 23.98 -13.63 15.46
C THR A 287 24.66 -13.57 14.08
N PRO A 288 25.84 -12.95 13.97
CA PRO A 288 26.48 -12.67 12.69
C PRO A 288 26.73 -13.92 11.84
N LEU A 289 26.58 -13.75 10.52
CA LEU A 289 27.01 -14.72 9.52
C LEU A 289 28.20 -14.11 8.75
N VAL A 290 29.35 -14.79 8.76
CA VAL A 290 30.59 -14.29 8.16
C VAL A 290 31.06 -15.23 7.06
N LYS A 291 31.29 -14.71 5.85
CA LYS A 291 31.85 -15.50 4.75
C LYS A 291 33.31 -15.81 5.06
N LEU A 292 33.67 -17.10 5.06
CA LEU A 292 35.05 -17.53 5.22
C LEU A 292 35.69 -17.61 3.84
N ASN A 293 36.30 -16.50 3.40
CA ASN A 293 36.91 -16.39 2.07
C ASN A 293 38.01 -17.45 1.86
N SER A 294 38.80 -17.77 2.88
CA SER A 294 39.85 -18.79 2.81
C SER A 294 39.35 -20.23 2.59
N LEU A 295 38.08 -20.50 2.93
CA LEU A 295 37.44 -21.81 2.74
C LEU A 295 36.43 -21.81 1.58
N SER A 296 36.27 -20.68 0.91
CA SER A 296 35.35 -20.52 -0.22
C SER A 296 36.08 -20.64 -1.55
N SER A 297 35.42 -21.21 -2.56
CA SER A 297 35.92 -21.35 -3.93
C SER A 297 34.88 -20.82 -4.92
N ALA A 298 35.19 -20.85 -6.23
CA ALA A 298 34.25 -20.46 -7.28
C ALA A 298 32.97 -21.32 -7.30
N SER A 299 33.05 -22.58 -6.88
CA SER A 299 31.93 -23.52 -6.85
C SER A 299 31.25 -23.66 -5.49
N ARG A 300 31.83 -23.11 -4.41
CA ARG A 300 31.31 -23.27 -3.05
C ARG A 300 31.56 -22.04 -2.19
N SER A 301 30.50 -21.54 -1.55
CA SER A 301 30.63 -20.51 -0.51
C SER A 301 30.48 -21.11 0.88
N VAL A 302 31.45 -20.85 1.76
CA VAL A 302 31.42 -21.27 3.16
C VAL A 302 31.16 -20.05 4.05
N TRP A 303 30.18 -20.18 4.95
CA TRP A 303 29.80 -19.12 5.88
C TRP A 303 29.83 -19.66 7.31
N ALA A 304 30.42 -18.90 8.23
CA ALA A 304 30.42 -19.18 9.66
C ALA A 304 29.28 -18.44 10.34
N LYS A 305 28.42 -19.18 11.05
CA LYS A 305 27.40 -18.60 11.94
C LYS A 305 28.02 -18.44 13.33
N LEU A 306 28.27 -17.20 13.74
CA LEU A 306 29.01 -16.89 14.95
C LEU A 306 28.10 -16.95 16.18
N GLU A 307 27.78 -18.15 16.65
CA GLU A 307 26.98 -18.37 17.86
C GLU A 307 27.72 -17.98 19.16
N CYS A 308 29.00 -17.60 19.08
CA CYS A 308 29.70 -17.00 20.21
C CYS A 308 29.21 -15.60 20.58
N TYR A 309 28.38 -14.96 19.73
CA TYR A 309 27.78 -13.65 20.00
C TYR A 309 26.55 -13.70 20.90
N ASN A 310 26.13 -14.88 21.38
CA ASN A 310 25.09 -14.94 22.39
C ASN A 310 25.64 -14.42 23.74
N PRO A 311 24.90 -13.57 24.47
CA PRO A 311 25.45 -12.70 25.52
C PRO A 311 25.83 -13.38 26.84
N PHE A 312 25.35 -14.61 27.11
CA PHE A 312 25.50 -15.24 28.43
C PHE A 312 26.57 -16.32 28.44
N SER A 313 26.39 -17.41 27.68
CA SER A 313 27.37 -18.48 27.59
C SER A 313 28.41 -18.28 26.48
N ASN A 314 28.32 -17.20 25.70
CA ASN A 314 29.10 -17.01 24.46
C ASN A 314 29.02 -18.26 23.56
N SER A 315 27.84 -18.87 23.48
CA SER A 315 27.63 -20.09 22.72
C SER A 315 26.18 -20.24 22.27
N VAL A 316 25.93 -21.23 21.40
CA VAL A 316 24.57 -21.59 20.95
C VAL A 316 23.63 -21.99 22.10
N LYS A 317 24.17 -22.33 23.28
CA LYS A 317 23.38 -22.82 24.41
C LYS A 317 22.43 -21.80 25.01
N ASP A 318 22.66 -20.49 24.81
CA ASP A 318 21.71 -19.46 25.24
C ASP A 318 20.36 -19.60 24.55
N ARG A 319 20.34 -20.05 23.28
CA ARG A 319 19.10 -20.30 22.54
C ARG A 319 18.28 -21.41 23.19
N ILE A 320 18.96 -22.50 23.54
CA ILE A 320 18.33 -23.68 24.14
C ILE A 320 17.85 -23.33 25.54
N GLY A 321 18.68 -22.68 26.36
CA GLY A 321 18.30 -22.24 27.69
C GLY A 321 17.08 -21.31 27.68
N TRP A 322 17.04 -20.36 26.75
CA TRP A 322 15.87 -19.49 26.56
C TRP A 322 14.63 -20.26 26.13
N ALA A 323 14.75 -21.17 25.18
CA ALA A 323 13.63 -21.99 24.73
C ALA A 323 13.04 -22.83 25.87
N MET A 324 13.89 -23.52 26.65
CA MET A 324 13.47 -24.34 27.79
C MET A 324 12.76 -23.51 28.86
N ILE A 325 13.33 -22.36 29.24
CA ILE A 325 12.73 -21.49 30.26
C ILE A 325 11.43 -20.89 29.77
N LYS A 326 11.39 -20.43 28.52
CA LYS A 326 10.17 -19.89 27.91
C LYS A 326 9.05 -20.93 27.87
N GLU A 327 9.36 -22.16 27.46
CA GLU A 327 8.39 -23.26 27.45
C GLU A 327 7.91 -23.60 28.86
N ALA A 328 8.80 -23.65 29.85
CA ALA A 328 8.43 -23.87 31.25
C ALA A 328 7.50 -22.77 31.79
N MET A 329 7.77 -21.50 31.43
CA MET A 329 6.92 -20.37 31.78
C MET A 329 5.53 -20.45 31.14
N GLU A 330 5.43 -20.95 29.91
CA GLU A 330 4.17 -21.06 29.15
C GLU A 330 3.31 -22.26 29.59
N ASN A 331 3.92 -23.40 29.93
CA ASN A 331 3.19 -24.65 30.19
C ASN A 331 2.85 -24.88 31.68
N GLU A 332 3.84 -24.81 32.56
CA GLU A 332 3.70 -25.22 33.98
C GLU A 332 3.87 -24.05 34.95
N GLY A 333 4.28 -22.88 34.46
CA GLY A 333 4.81 -21.81 35.29
C GLY A 333 6.22 -22.15 35.78
N LEU A 334 7.09 -21.14 35.85
CA LEU A 334 8.47 -21.35 36.27
C LEU A 334 8.51 -21.72 37.76
N LYS A 335 9.06 -22.90 38.08
CA LYS A 335 9.19 -23.41 39.45
C LYS A 335 10.27 -22.62 40.22
N ALA A 336 10.25 -22.73 41.55
CA ALA A 336 11.14 -21.97 42.44
C ALA A 336 12.65 -22.24 42.22
N ALA A 337 13.00 -23.41 41.67
CA ALA A 337 14.38 -23.77 41.37
C ALA A 337 14.52 -24.61 40.09
N LEU A 338 15.60 -24.39 39.34
CA LEU A 338 15.99 -25.13 38.15
C LEU A 338 17.17 -26.07 38.46
N TYR A 339 17.14 -27.27 37.88
CA TYR A 339 18.19 -28.28 38.06
C TYR A 339 18.64 -28.78 36.69
N GLU A 340 19.95 -28.80 36.44
CA GLU A 340 20.51 -29.27 35.16
C GLU A 340 21.84 -30.01 35.36
N ALA A 341 22.04 -31.09 34.60
CA ALA A 341 23.33 -31.78 34.49
C ALA A 341 24.03 -31.30 33.22
N THR A 342 25.22 -30.70 33.34
CA THR A 342 25.82 -29.98 32.21
C THR A 342 27.33 -30.14 32.13
N SER A 343 27.83 -30.04 30.89
CA SER A 343 29.26 -29.99 30.61
C SER A 343 29.89 -28.60 30.71
N THR A 344 29.10 -27.51 30.78
CA THR A 344 29.44 -26.12 31.21
C THR A 344 28.46 -25.09 30.61
N ASN A 345 28.47 -24.90 29.27
CA ASN A 345 27.81 -23.75 28.62
C ASN A 345 26.28 -23.68 28.81
N THR A 346 25.60 -24.83 28.83
CA THR A 346 24.16 -24.88 29.11
C THR A 346 23.88 -24.41 30.54
N GLY A 347 24.72 -24.78 31.50
CA GLY A 347 24.62 -24.32 32.88
C GLY A 347 24.77 -22.81 33.00
N ILE A 348 25.76 -22.22 32.31
CA ILE A 348 25.97 -20.77 32.28
C ILE A 348 24.75 -20.05 31.68
N ALA A 349 24.24 -20.55 30.55
CA ALA A 349 23.06 -19.99 29.89
C ALA A 349 21.83 -20.01 30.81
N LEU A 350 21.50 -21.19 31.38
CA LEU A 350 20.34 -21.36 32.26
C LEU A 350 20.47 -20.52 33.52
N THR A 351 21.63 -20.53 34.18
CA THR A 351 21.86 -19.75 35.40
C THR A 351 21.71 -18.26 35.14
N SER A 352 22.23 -17.76 34.01
CA SER A 352 22.13 -16.34 33.65
C SER A 352 20.68 -15.91 33.45
N ILE A 353 19.90 -16.70 32.69
CA ILE A 353 18.50 -16.39 32.41
C ILE A 353 17.65 -16.54 33.70
N ALA A 354 17.88 -17.59 34.48
CA ALA A 354 17.15 -17.85 35.72
C ALA A 354 17.38 -16.76 36.76
N ASN A 355 18.63 -16.28 36.92
CA ASN A 355 18.95 -15.16 37.80
C ASN A 355 18.22 -13.88 37.40
N ILE A 356 18.10 -13.60 36.10
CA ILE A 356 17.33 -12.44 35.60
C ILE A 356 15.84 -12.57 35.95
N LEU A 357 15.33 -13.80 35.97
CA LEU A 357 13.94 -14.12 36.31
C LEU A 357 13.70 -14.34 37.81
N GLY A 358 14.73 -14.22 38.65
CA GLY A 358 14.63 -14.40 40.10
C GLY A 358 14.44 -15.86 40.53
N VAL A 359 14.97 -16.82 39.76
CA VAL A 359 14.84 -18.26 40.03
C VAL A 359 16.19 -18.88 40.37
N GLU A 360 16.23 -19.67 41.45
CA GLU A 360 17.44 -20.37 41.86
C GLU A 360 17.83 -21.46 40.86
N THR A 361 19.12 -21.67 40.64
CA THR A 361 19.62 -22.72 39.74
C THR A 361 20.66 -23.57 40.44
N ARG A 362 20.53 -24.90 40.34
CA ARG A 362 21.53 -25.88 40.81
C ARG A 362 22.05 -26.70 39.63
N LEU A 363 23.36 -26.66 39.43
CA LEU A 363 24.02 -27.36 38.33
C LEU A 363 24.82 -28.55 38.86
N TYR A 364 24.77 -29.66 38.14
CA TYR A 364 25.59 -30.84 38.38
C TYR A 364 26.62 -30.97 37.27
N ILE A 365 27.91 -30.89 37.63
CA ILE A 365 29.02 -30.91 36.69
C ILE A 365 29.89 -32.15 36.99
N PRO A 366 30.15 -33.02 36.00
CA PRO A 366 31.10 -34.13 36.13
C PRO A 366 32.50 -33.68 36.59
N LYS A 367 33.15 -34.47 37.44
CA LYS A 367 34.48 -34.18 38.01
C LYS A 367 35.61 -34.05 36.97
N THR A 368 35.41 -34.58 35.76
CA THR A 368 36.41 -34.71 34.70
C THR A 368 36.34 -33.63 33.61
N ILE A 369 35.64 -32.52 33.85
CA ILE A 369 35.53 -31.43 32.88
C ILE A 369 36.70 -30.45 33.01
N GLN A 370 37.14 -29.96 31.84
CA GLN A 370 38.30 -29.11 31.60
C GLN A 370 38.35 -27.83 32.44
#